data_AF-A0A9R1I6M5-F1
#
_entry.id   AF-A0A9R1I6M5-F1
#
_cell.length_a   1.000
_cell.length_b   1.000
_cell.length_c   1.000
_cell.angle_alpha   90.00
_cell.angle_beta   90.00
_cell.angle_gamma   90.00
#
_symmetry.space_group_name_H-M   'P 1'
#
loop_
_entity.id
_entity.type
_entity.pdbx_description
1 polymer ?
#
loop_
_entity_poly.entity_id
_entity_poly.type
_entity_poly.pdbx_seq_one_letter_code
_entity_poly.pdbx_strand_id
1 'polypeptide(L)'
;MYLDSIVAKQVCYRFNDHDRSISLPKELQKEGTLIMAQMSNYSNLGFNPKAHNQITVGDDVIRRHYQVLLGIANMDLSQEENVDISLKQTLLFFVLLAEALRFPELEKWLLNILAKKLEMSVPVSITKLFNSWGTLSKILHKGRENFSIGNITVELLKSNCKTYDDVCSILGIANKINLRKLEKKKKKKNRL
;
A
#
# COMPACT_ATOMS: atom_id res chain seq x y z
N MET A 1 -3.33 5.52 -1.81
CA MET A 1 -2.41 5.84 -2.92
C MET A 1 -1.71 4.56 -3.33
N TYR A 2 -2.21 3.86 -4.34
CA TYR A 2 -1.65 2.56 -4.75
C TYR A 2 -0.41 2.77 -5.62
N LEU A 3 0.57 1.88 -5.50
CA LEU A 3 1.71 1.82 -6.41
C LEU A 3 1.21 1.20 -7.72
N ASP A 4 1.20 1.98 -8.80
CA ASP A 4 0.70 1.54 -10.11
C ASP A 4 1.77 0.81 -10.94
N SER A 5 2.98 1.35 -10.93
CA SER A 5 4.08 0.89 -11.77
C SER A 5 5.43 1.25 -11.16
N ILE A 6 6.48 0.56 -11.62
CA ILE A 6 7.88 0.83 -11.31
C ILE A 6 8.65 0.98 -12.61
N VAL A 7 9.62 1.87 -12.64
CA VAL A 7 10.44 2.14 -13.82
C VAL A 7 11.86 1.65 -13.57
N ALA A 8 12.38 0.82 -14.47
CA ALA A 8 13.74 0.29 -14.43
C ALA A 8 14.43 0.49 -15.77
N LYS A 9 15.56 1.21 -15.77
CA LYS A 9 16.33 1.60 -16.98
C LYS A 9 15.46 2.08 -18.15
N GLN A 10 14.44 2.89 -17.86
CA GLN A 10 13.46 3.48 -18.81
C GLN A 10 12.31 2.58 -19.27
N VAL A 11 12.28 1.30 -18.89
CA VAL A 11 11.11 0.43 -19.08
C VAL A 11 10.16 0.59 -17.91
N CYS A 12 8.89 0.83 -18.21
CA CYS A 12 7.84 0.92 -17.19
C CYS A 12 7.14 -0.43 -17.01
N TYR A 13 7.25 -1.00 -15.81
CA TYR A 13 6.58 -2.24 -15.41
C TYR A 13 5.34 -1.92 -14.59
N ARG A 14 4.16 -2.27 -15.10
CA ARG A 14 2.87 -1.95 -14.51
C ARG A 14 2.18 -3.20 -13.98
N PHE A 15 1.56 -3.11 -12.81
CA PHE A 15 0.78 -4.21 -12.24
C PHE A 15 -0.45 -4.55 -13.10
N ASN A 16 -0.84 -5.82 -13.16
CA ASN A 16 -1.91 -6.30 -14.04
C ASN A 16 -3.32 -5.81 -13.63
N ASP A 17 -3.51 -5.50 -12.35
CA ASP A 17 -4.80 -5.09 -11.77
C ASP A 17 -5.08 -3.60 -11.89
N HIS A 18 -4.16 -2.84 -12.50
CA HIS A 18 -4.29 -1.41 -12.68
C HIS A 18 -4.95 -1.04 -14.01
N ASP A 19 -5.76 0.03 -13.96
CA ASP A 19 -6.56 0.49 -15.09
C ASP A 19 -5.68 1.03 -16.23
N ARG A 20 -5.61 0.28 -17.32
CA ARG A 20 -4.82 0.60 -18.52
C ARG A 20 -5.23 1.92 -19.18
N SER A 21 -6.41 2.46 -18.88
CA SER A 21 -6.86 3.75 -19.39
C SER A 21 -6.16 4.95 -18.73
N ILE A 22 -5.53 4.77 -17.57
CA ILE A 22 -4.72 5.82 -16.94
C ILE A 22 -3.41 5.93 -17.73
N SER A 23 -3.25 7.05 -18.43
CA SER A 23 -2.04 7.37 -19.18
C SER A 23 -0.88 7.68 -18.24
N LEU A 24 0.24 6.99 -18.44
CA LEU A 24 1.48 7.30 -17.73
C LEU A 24 2.08 8.62 -18.25
N PRO A 25 2.91 9.33 -17.46
CA PRO A 25 3.69 10.46 -17.96
C PRO A 25 4.45 10.10 -19.24
N LYS A 26 4.52 11.01 -20.21
CA LYS A 26 5.13 10.75 -21.54
C LYS A 26 6.59 10.31 -21.42
N GLU A 27 7.28 10.80 -20.40
CA GLU A 27 8.66 10.48 -20.06
C GLU A 27 8.85 9.00 -19.73
N LEU A 28 7.82 8.35 -19.18
CA LEU A 28 7.81 6.93 -18.81
C LEU A 28 7.31 6.02 -19.93
N GLN A 29 6.77 6.59 -21.00
CA GLN A 29 6.26 5.84 -22.17
C GLN A 29 7.33 5.65 -23.25
N LYS A 30 8.53 6.24 -23.11
CA LYS A 30 9.54 6.32 -24.17
C LYS A 30 10.05 4.97 -24.67
N GLU A 31 10.28 4.00 -23.78
CA GLU A 31 10.72 2.65 -24.14
C GLU A 31 9.62 1.59 -24.00
N GLY A 32 8.37 2.03 -23.75
CA GLY A 32 7.21 1.17 -23.62
C GLY A 32 6.79 0.85 -22.18
N THR A 33 5.58 0.31 -22.06
CA THR A 33 5.01 -0.13 -20.78
C THR A 33 4.71 -1.62 -20.87
N LEU A 34 5.31 -2.40 -19.99
CA LEU A 34 5.10 -3.84 -19.88
C LEU A 34 4.16 -4.13 -18.71
N ILE A 35 3.21 -5.05 -18.93
CA ILE A 35 2.30 -5.51 -17.88
C ILE A 35 2.95 -6.70 -17.19
N MET A 36 3.15 -6.60 -15.88
CA MET A 36 3.63 -7.70 -15.05
C MET A 36 2.50 -8.70 -14.81
N ALA A 37 2.84 -9.97 -14.62
CA ALA A 37 1.89 -10.98 -14.15
C ALA A 37 1.32 -10.64 -12.76
N GLN A 38 2.14 -10.01 -11.91
CA GLN A 38 1.77 -9.67 -10.55
C GLN A 38 0.66 -8.61 -10.51
N MET A 39 -0.18 -8.75 -9.49
CA MET A 39 -1.13 -7.75 -9.04
C MET A 39 -0.54 -6.97 -7.86
N SER A 40 -0.96 -5.73 -7.69
CA SER A 40 -0.47 -4.82 -6.65
C SER A 40 -0.91 -5.22 -5.22
N ASN A 41 -1.86 -6.15 -5.09
CA ASN A 41 -2.42 -6.51 -3.79
C ASN A 41 -1.46 -7.36 -2.94
N TYR A 42 -1.57 -7.20 -1.62
CA TYR A 42 -0.69 -7.85 -0.65
C TYR A 42 -0.58 -9.36 -0.79
N SER A 43 -1.70 -10.06 -0.97
CA SER A 43 -1.71 -11.52 -1.09
C SER A 43 -0.92 -12.00 -2.31
N ASN A 44 -1.01 -11.30 -3.44
CA ASN A 44 -0.28 -11.66 -4.65
C ASN A 44 1.23 -11.45 -4.49
N LEU A 45 1.62 -10.41 -3.74
CA LEU A 45 3.01 -10.17 -3.33
C LEU A 45 3.49 -11.05 -2.16
N GLY A 46 2.67 -12.00 -1.70
CA GLY A 46 3.02 -12.92 -0.60
C GLY A 46 3.00 -12.28 0.79
N PHE A 47 2.40 -11.09 0.94
CA PHE A 47 2.34 -10.37 2.21
C PHE A 47 1.11 -10.75 3.04
N ASN A 48 1.37 -11.12 4.29
CA ASN A 48 0.39 -11.31 5.35
C ASN A 48 0.64 -10.25 6.45
N PRO A 49 -0.26 -9.25 6.61
CA PRO A 49 -0.06 -8.17 7.57
C PRO A 49 -0.05 -8.61 9.04
N LYS A 50 -0.41 -9.87 9.33
CA LYS A 50 -0.37 -10.45 10.69
C LYS A 50 0.91 -11.24 10.97
N ALA A 51 1.69 -11.57 9.94
CA ALA A 51 2.90 -12.36 10.09
C ALA A 51 4.07 -11.50 10.54
N HIS A 52 4.91 -12.05 11.41
CA HIS A 52 6.13 -11.40 11.86
C HIS A 52 7.22 -11.50 10.79
N ASN A 53 8.15 -10.54 10.79
CA ASN A 53 9.40 -10.60 10.02
C ASN A 53 9.24 -10.75 8.50
N GLN A 54 8.14 -10.24 7.92
CA GLN A 54 7.93 -10.33 6.47
C GLN A 54 8.57 -9.21 5.67
N ILE A 55 8.73 -8.03 6.27
CA ILE A 55 9.36 -6.88 5.62
C ILE A 55 10.41 -6.35 6.56
N THR A 56 11.67 -6.45 6.14
CA THR A 56 12.82 -5.87 6.82
C THR A 56 13.18 -4.56 6.12
N VAL A 57 13.61 -3.57 6.90
CA VAL A 57 14.09 -2.29 6.38
C VAL A 57 15.41 -1.94 7.07
N GLY A 58 16.35 -1.44 6.28
CA GLY A 58 17.67 -0.98 6.68
C GLY A 58 18.44 -0.51 5.44
N ASP A 59 19.52 0.23 5.60
CA ASP A 59 20.27 0.83 4.47
C ASP A 59 20.73 -0.23 3.45
N ASP A 60 21.25 -1.36 3.93
CA ASP A 60 21.70 -2.45 3.07
C ASP A 60 20.53 -3.18 2.40
N VAL A 61 19.39 -3.33 3.10
CA VAL A 61 18.16 -3.89 2.55
C VAL A 61 17.63 -3.03 1.40
N ILE A 62 17.59 -1.71 1.59
CA ILE A 62 17.17 -0.75 0.56
C ILE A 62 18.09 -0.86 -0.66
N ARG A 63 19.40 -0.93 -0.44
CA ARG A 63 20.37 -1.10 -1.53
C ARG A 63 20.14 -2.40 -2.31
N ARG A 64 19.87 -3.52 -1.62
CA ARG A 64 19.53 -4.80 -2.26
C ARG A 64 18.27 -4.69 -3.12
N HIS A 65 17.20 -4.09 -2.60
CA HIS A 65 15.97 -3.86 -3.37
C HIS A 65 16.22 -3.01 -4.62
N TYR A 66 17.06 -1.98 -4.52
CA TYR A 66 17.43 -1.17 -5.68
C TYR A 66 18.24 -1.95 -6.72
N GLN A 67 19.15 -2.82 -6.29
CA GLN A 67 19.90 -3.71 -7.18
C GLN A 67 18.98 -4.69 -7.92
N VAL A 68 17.97 -5.25 -7.25
CA VAL A 68 16.95 -6.09 -7.89
C VAL A 68 16.21 -5.30 -8.96
N LEU A 69 15.77 -4.07 -8.67
CA LEU A 69 15.13 -3.22 -9.68
C LEU A 69 16.02 -2.89 -10.87
N LEU A 70 17.33 -2.69 -10.67
CA LEU A 70 18.25 -2.48 -11.79
C LEU A 70 18.44 -3.74 -12.63
N GLY A 71 18.29 -4.91 -12.01
CA GLY A 71 18.43 -6.22 -12.64
C GLY A 71 17.24 -6.63 -13.52
N ILE A 72 16.04 -6.12 -13.26
CA ILE A 72 14.84 -6.47 -14.05
C ILE A 72 14.76 -5.78 -15.41
N ALA A 73 15.66 -4.85 -15.72
CA ALA A 73 15.63 -4.14 -16.98
C ALA A 73 15.70 -5.11 -18.17
N ASN A 74 14.70 -5.03 -19.06
CA ASN A 74 14.52 -5.91 -20.22
C ASN A 74 14.15 -7.36 -19.88
N MET A 75 13.76 -7.66 -18.64
CA MET A 75 13.13 -8.95 -18.32
C MET A 75 11.68 -8.96 -18.76
N ASP A 76 11.23 -10.11 -19.27
CA ASP A 76 9.80 -10.38 -19.49
C ASP A 76 9.15 -10.82 -18.19
N LEU A 77 8.39 -9.92 -17.57
CA LEU A 77 7.67 -10.17 -16.32
C LEU A 77 6.19 -10.51 -16.55
N SER A 78 5.76 -10.82 -17.78
CA SER A 78 4.35 -11.07 -18.07
C SER A 78 3.84 -12.42 -17.57
N GLN A 79 4.75 -13.34 -17.22
CA GLN A 79 4.46 -14.66 -16.64
C GLN A 79 4.85 -14.71 -15.16
N GLU A 80 4.06 -15.39 -14.33
CA GLU A 80 4.32 -15.46 -12.88
C GLU A 80 5.64 -16.15 -12.53
N GLU A 81 6.05 -17.14 -13.33
CA GLU A 81 7.30 -17.89 -13.18
C GLU A 81 8.56 -17.03 -13.34
N ASN A 82 8.44 -15.92 -14.06
CA ASN A 82 9.53 -14.96 -14.25
C ASN A 82 9.67 -13.96 -13.10
N VAL A 83 8.75 -13.99 -12.13
CA VAL A 83 8.75 -13.10 -10.97
C VAL A 83 9.16 -13.87 -9.73
N ASP A 84 10.47 -13.84 -9.47
CA ASP A 84 11.05 -14.53 -8.32
C ASP A 84 10.65 -13.88 -6.97
N ILE A 85 11.02 -14.57 -5.89
CA ILE A 85 10.72 -14.13 -4.52
C ILE A 85 11.40 -12.78 -4.21
N SER A 86 12.63 -12.57 -4.69
CA SER A 86 13.40 -11.35 -4.46
C SER A 86 12.72 -10.13 -5.08
N LEU A 87 12.16 -10.27 -6.28
CA LEU A 87 11.39 -9.25 -6.95
C LEU A 87 10.07 -9.01 -6.21
N LYS A 88 9.33 -10.04 -5.81
CA LYS A 88 8.09 -9.86 -5.02
C LYS A 88 8.34 -9.09 -3.72
N GLN A 89 9.41 -9.43 -3.00
CA GLN A 89 9.83 -8.71 -1.79
C GLN A 89 10.20 -7.25 -2.09
N THR A 90 10.88 -7.01 -3.22
CA THR A 90 11.22 -5.66 -3.69
C THR A 90 9.97 -4.85 -4.03
N LEU A 91 9.03 -5.40 -4.79
CA LEU A 91 7.75 -4.76 -5.11
C LEU A 91 6.98 -4.44 -3.82
N LEU A 92 6.93 -5.38 -2.88
CA LEU A 92 6.30 -5.19 -1.57
C LEU A 92 6.95 -4.06 -0.76
N PHE A 93 8.28 -3.95 -0.78
CA PHE A 93 9.00 -2.85 -0.15
C PHE A 93 8.57 -1.49 -0.73
N PHE A 94 8.43 -1.36 -2.04
CA PHE A 94 7.95 -0.10 -2.65
C PHE A 94 6.46 0.17 -2.36
N VAL A 95 5.63 -0.86 -2.28
CA VAL A 95 4.24 -0.72 -1.80
C VAL A 95 4.24 -0.18 -0.36
N LEU A 96 5.15 -0.64 0.50
CA LEU A 96 5.28 -0.16 1.86
C LEU A 96 5.65 1.33 1.94
N LEU A 97 6.48 1.85 1.02
CA LEU A 97 6.73 3.29 0.93
C LEU A 97 5.45 4.08 0.64
N ALA A 98 4.55 3.53 -0.20
CA ALA A 98 3.24 4.14 -0.44
C ALA A 98 2.30 4.05 0.78
N GLU A 99 2.47 3.05 1.65
CA GLU A 99 1.78 2.98 2.94
C GLU A 99 2.32 4.02 3.94
N ALA A 100 3.62 4.32 3.93
CA ALA A 100 4.20 5.33 4.83
C ALA A 100 3.56 6.71 4.64
N LEU A 101 3.21 7.05 3.39
CA LEU A 101 2.47 8.28 3.08
C LEU A 101 1.04 8.29 3.65
N ARG A 102 0.42 7.11 3.84
CA ARG A 102 -0.94 6.99 4.38
C ARG A 102 -0.94 6.92 5.90
N PHE A 103 0.10 6.33 6.49
CA PHE A 103 0.22 6.01 7.92
C PHE A 103 1.48 6.65 8.51
N PRO A 104 1.37 7.81 9.17
CA PRO A 104 2.52 8.55 9.71
C PRO A 104 3.32 7.78 10.76
N GLU A 105 2.72 6.81 11.44
CA GLU A 105 3.43 5.92 12.36
C GLU A 105 4.49 5.08 11.64
N LEU A 106 4.17 4.59 10.43
CA LEU A 106 5.13 3.87 9.61
C LEU A 106 6.24 4.80 9.12
N GLU A 107 5.91 6.00 8.66
CA GLU A 107 6.91 7.01 8.26
C GLU A 107 7.89 7.31 9.40
N LYS A 108 7.37 7.62 10.60
CA LYS A 108 8.19 7.88 11.79
C LYS A 108 9.07 6.69 12.14
N TRP A 109 8.53 5.48 12.08
CA TRP A 109 9.29 4.26 12.33
C TRP A 109 10.42 4.08 11.32
N LEU A 110 10.14 4.24 10.02
CA LEU A 110 11.11 4.17 8.93
C LEU A 110 12.23 5.20 9.11
N LEU A 111 11.89 6.47 9.36
CA LEU A 111 12.88 7.52 9.56
C LEU A 111 13.77 7.24 10.78
N ASN A 112 13.20 6.75 11.88
CA ASN A 112 13.95 6.42 13.08
C ASN A 112 14.93 5.25 12.87
N ILE A 113 14.53 4.19 12.15
CA ILE A 113 15.45 3.07 11.90
C ILE A 113 16.60 3.50 10.97
N LEU A 114 16.32 4.31 9.94
CA LEU A 114 17.33 4.79 9.01
C LEU A 114 18.30 5.77 9.68
N ALA A 115 17.77 6.70 10.48
CA ALA A 115 18.60 7.64 11.26
C ALA A 115 19.55 6.90 12.23
N LYS A 116 19.10 5.77 12.78
CA LYS A 116 19.89 4.93 13.69
C LYS A 116 20.72 3.85 12.98
N LYS A 117 20.66 3.78 11.65
CA LYS A 117 21.33 2.75 10.83
C LYS A 117 21.01 1.33 11.30
N LEU A 118 19.76 1.09 11.68
CA LEU A 118 19.28 -0.20 12.12
C LEU A 118 18.69 -0.99 10.95
N GLU A 119 18.81 -2.31 11.02
CA GLU A 119 18.07 -3.24 10.17
C GLU A 119 17.01 -3.95 11.02
N MET A 120 15.74 -3.68 10.76
CA MET A 120 14.63 -4.18 11.56
C MET A 120 13.42 -4.55 10.72
N SER A 121 12.66 -5.54 11.20
CA SER A 121 11.36 -5.89 10.65
C SER A 121 10.30 -4.85 11.01
N VAL A 122 9.43 -4.51 10.06
CA VAL A 122 8.28 -3.63 10.30
C VAL A 122 7.38 -4.26 11.38
N PRO A 123 7.02 -3.51 12.44
CA PRO A 123 6.17 -4.02 13.49
C PRO A 123 4.79 -4.47 12.98
N VAL A 124 4.35 -5.63 13.46
CA VAL A 124 3.03 -6.18 13.13
C VAL A 124 1.88 -5.26 13.57
N SER A 125 2.10 -4.47 14.63
CA SER A 125 1.15 -3.44 15.08
C SER A 125 0.83 -2.43 13.98
N ILE A 126 1.83 -2.05 13.17
CA ILE A 126 1.70 -1.09 12.07
C ILE A 126 1.09 -1.77 10.84
N THR A 127 1.61 -2.93 10.43
CA THR A 127 1.16 -3.60 9.19
C THR A 127 -0.30 -4.05 9.24
N LYS A 128 -0.81 -4.40 10.43
CA LYS A 128 -2.24 -4.74 10.62
C LYS A 128 -3.19 -3.59 10.25
N LEU A 129 -2.72 -2.34 10.25
CA LEU A 129 -3.52 -1.17 9.91
C LEU A 129 -3.69 -0.99 8.40
N PHE A 130 -2.85 -1.58 7.56
CA PHE A 130 -2.86 -1.32 6.11
C PHE A 130 -4.22 -1.64 5.46
N ASN A 131 -4.82 -2.78 5.82
CA ASN A 131 -6.15 -3.18 5.35
C ASN A 131 -7.29 -2.29 5.87
N SER A 132 -7.01 -1.42 6.85
CA SER A 132 -7.99 -0.53 7.47
C SER A 132 -8.05 0.85 6.83
N TRP A 133 -7.16 1.18 5.88
CA TRP A 133 -7.09 2.52 5.26
C TRP A 133 -8.44 3.01 4.72
N GLY A 134 -9.15 2.15 3.98
CA GLY A 134 -10.46 2.48 3.41
C GLY A 134 -11.56 2.66 4.46
N THR A 135 -11.51 1.92 5.57
CA THR A 135 -12.47 2.04 6.67
C THR A 135 -12.22 3.33 7.46
N LEU A 136 -10.97 3.60 7.83
CA LEU A 136 -10.56 4.81 8.52
C LEU A 136 -10.91 6.06 7.69
N SER A 137 -10.64 6.02 6.37
CA SER A 137 -11.03 7.11 5.46
C SER A 137 -12.54 7.37 5.46
N LYS A 138 -13.38 6.32 5.48
CA LYS A 138 -14.84 6.49 5.56
C LYS A 138 -15.28 7.15 6.86
N ILE A 139 -14.62 6.81 7.97
CA ILE A 139 -14.91 7.42 9.27
C ILE A 139 -14.55 8.90 9.24
N LEU A 140 -13.38 9.25 8.73
CA LEU A 140 -12.96 10.65 8.59
C LEU A 140 -13.95 11.48 7.76
N HIS A 141 -14.37 10.97 6.59
CA HIS A 141 -15.31 11.66 5.71
C HIS A 141 -16.71 11.85 6.31
N LYS A 142 -17.16 10.96 7.20
CA LYS A 142 -18.43 11.14 7.92
C LYS A 142 -18.39 12.32 8.90
N GLY A 143 -17.21 12.76 9.28
CA GLY A 143 -17.00 13.85 10.22
C GLY A 143 -17.17 13.44 11.68
N ARG A 144 -16.65 14.30 12.57
CA ARG A 144 -16.60 14.10 14.02
C ARG A 144 -17.99 13.88 14.64
N GLU A 145 -18.99 14.62 14.18
CA GLU A 145 -20.36 14.58 14.71
C GLU A 145 -21.04 13.21 14.51
N ASN A 146 -20.61 12.45 13.50
CA ASN A 146 -21.16 11.13 13.18
C ASN A 146 -20.26 9.98 13.65
N PHE A 147 -19.21 10.29 14.42
CA PHE A 147 -18.32 9.28 14.97
C PHE A 147 -19.01 8.51 16.10
N SER A 148 -18.94 7.18 16.03
CA SER A 148 -19.32 6.31 17.13
C SER A 148 -18.50 5.04 17.06
N ILE A 149 -17.92 4.63 18.18
CA ILE A 149 -17.11 3.40 18.27
C ILE A 149 -17.93 2.15 17.90
N GLY A 150 -19.24 2.17 18.14
CA GLY A 150 -20.16 1.09 17.77
C GLY A 150 -20.24 0.87 16.25
N ASN A 151 -19.91 1.90 15.45
CA ASN A 151 -19.91 1.83 13.99
C ASN A 151 -18.61 1.26 13.40
N ILE A 152 -17.56 1.12 14.21
CA ILE A 152 -16.31 0.48 13.78
C ILE A 152 -16.53 -1.02 13.87
N THR A 153 -16.40 -1.78 12.79
CA THR A 153 -16.57 -3.24 12.82
C THR A 153 -15.26 -4.00 12.99
N VAL A 154 -14.14 -3.35 12.69
CA VAL A 154 -12.80 -3.94 12.78
C VAL A 154 -12.32 -3.87 14.22
N GLU A 155 -12.14 -5.03 14.86
CA GLU A 155 -11.78 -5.14 16.28
C GLU A 155 -10.47 -4.41 16.63
N LEU A 156 -9.44 -4.54 15.79
CA LEU A 156 -8.19 -3.79 15.92
C LEU A 156 -8.40 -2.27 15.97
N LEU A 157 -9.31 -1.74 15.15
CA LEU A 157 -9.63 -0.32 15.16
C LEU A 157 -10.48 0.04 16.38
N LYS A 158 -11.37 -0.85 16.84
CA LYS A 158 -12.13 -0.62 18.08
C LYS A 158 -11.21 -0.51 19.29
N SER A 159 -10.13 -1.29 19.35
CA SER A 159 -9.16 -1.20 20.45
C SER A 159 -8.34 0.08 20.37
N ASN A 160 -7.93 0.48 19.17
CA ASN A 160 -6.97 1.57 18.95
C ASN A 160 -7.61 2.94 18.73
N CYS A 161 -8.90 3.01 18.38
CA CYS A 161 -9.62 4.24 18.06
C CYS A 161 -10.88 4.35 18.94
N LYS A 162 -10.73 5.03 20.08
CA LYS A 162 -11.82 5.34 21.00
C LYS A 162 -12.51 6.66 20.65
N THR A 163 -11.78 7.57 20.03
CA THR A 163 -12.23 8.90 19.64
C THR A 163 -12.05 9.14 18.15
N TYR A 164 -12.68 10.22 17.64
CA TYR A 164 -12.43 10.67 16.27
C TYR A 164 -10.97 11.13 16.08
N ASP A 165 -10.39 11.76 17.10
CA ASP A 165 -9.02 12.27 17.03
C ASP A 165 -7.99 11.12 16.96
N ASP A 166 -8.29 9.97 17.56
CA ASP A 166 -7.46 8.75 17.41
C ASP A 166 -7.42 8.32 15.94
N VAL A 167 -8.55 8.39 15.22
CA VAL A 167 -8.61 8.08 13.79
C VAL A 167 -7.79 9.08 12.98
N CYS A 168 -7.86 10.37 13.33
CA CYS A 168 -7.04 11.41 12.71
C CYS A 168 -5.55 11.19 12.94
N SER A 169 -5.15 10.70 14.12
CA SER A 169 -3.73 10.43 14.42
C SER A 169 -3.15 9.25 13.65
N ILE A 170 -3.99 8.32 13.19
CA ILE A 170 -3.54 7.12 12.46
C ILE A 170 -3.30 7.41 10.97
N LEU A 171 -4.07 8.33 10.38
CA LEU A 171 -4.03 8.62 8.94
C LEU A 171 -3.37 9.95 8.62
N GLY A 172 -2.32 9.91 7.79
CA GLY A 172 -1.71 11.08 7.18
C GLY A 172 -2.45 11.51 5.91
N ILE A 173 -2.88 10.52 5.11
CA ILE A 173 -3.65 10.76 3.87
C ILE A 173 -4.88 9.85 3.84
N ALA A 174 -6.06 10.46 3.74
CA ALA A 174 -7.31 9.75 3.58
C ALA A 174 -7.65 9.50 2.10
N ASN A 175 -8.29 8.37 1.80
CA ASN A 175 -8.85 8.13 0.48
C ASN A 175 -9.95 9.15 0.18
N LYS A 176 -10.07 9.62 -1.06
CA LYS A 176 -11.18 10.48 -1.48
C LYS A 176 -12.45 9.64 -1.61
N ILE A 177 -13.49 9.99 -0.85
CA ILE A 177 -14.73 9.22 -0.81
C ILE A 177 -15.92 10.11 -1.16
N ASN A 178 -16.72 9.68 -2.13
CA ASN A 178 -18.03 10.29 -2.39
C ASN A 178 -19.10 9.55 -1.58
N LEU A 179 -19.43 10.09 -0.40
CA LEU A 179 -20.40 9.48 0.53
C LEU A 179 -21.79 9.30 -0.11
N ARG A 180 -22.27 10.29 -0.87
CA ARG A 180 -23.57 10.23 -1.56
C ARG A 180 -23.65 9.05 -2.54
N LYS A 181 -22.57 8.76 -3.27
CA LYS A 181 -22.50 7.62 -4.21
C LYS A 181 -22.54 6.28 -3.46
N LEU A 182 -21.87 6.20 -2.30
CA LEU A 182 -21.87 5.00 -1.45
C LEU A 182 -23.24 4.70 -0.84
N GLU A 183 -23.94 5.73 -0.35
CA GLU A 183 -25.29 5.58 0.22
C GLU A 183 -26.31 5.13 -0.83
N LYS A 184 -26.24 5.70 -2.05
CA LYS A 184 -27.08 5.26 -3.18
C LYS A 184 -26.85 3.79 -3.53
N LYS A 185 -25.60 3.32 -3.52
CA LYS A 185 -25.28 1.90 -3.75
C LYS A 185 -25.84 0.99 -2.65
N LYS A 186 -25.74 1.38 -1.38
CA LYS A 186 -26.32 0.61 -0.26
C LYS A 186 -27.84 0.51 -0.35
N LYS A 187 -28.53 1.61 -0.65
CA LYS A 187 -29.99 1.62 -0.83
C LYS A 187 -30.45 0.73 -1.98
N LYS A 188 -29.68 0.64 -3.07
CA LYS A 188 -29.97 -0.31 -4.17
C LYS A 188 -29.77 -1.77 -3.76
N LYS A 189 -28.72 -2.06 -2.98
CA LYS A 189 -28.42 -3.44 -2.54
C LYS A 189 -29.45 -3.99 -1.56
N ASN A 190 -30.07 -3.15 -0.73
CA ASN A 190 -31.11 -3.56 0.23
C ASN A 190 -32.53 -3.65 -0.38
N ARG A 191 -32.68 -3.35 -1.68
CA ARG A 191 -33.96 -3.45 -2.41
C ARG A 191 -34.05 -4.71 -3.28
N LEU A 192 -32.97 -5.51 -3.32
CA LEU A 192 -32.85 -6.82 -3.95
C LEU A 192 -32.79 -7.86 -2.85
#